data_AF-A0A5E7WSL3-F1
#
_entry.id   AF-A0A5E7WSL3-F1
#
_cell.length_a   1.000
_cell.length_b   1.000
_cell.length_c   1.000
_cell.angle_alpha   90.00
_cell.angle_beta   90.00
_cell.angle_gamma   90.00
#
_symmetry.space_group_name_H-M   'P 1'
#
loop_
_entity.id
_entity.type
_entity.pdbx_description
1 polymer ?
#
loop_
_entity_poly.entity_id
_entity_poly.type
_entity_poly.pdbx_seq_one_letter_code
_entity_poly.pdbx_strand_id
1 'polypeptide(L)'
;MDPIKNDEGITSNSNEELSDKEKEQSQRQIKPYAYIAGTTDNDNEKVIKIYSKSLSYIVYRTDRAIRIDIDDEHKDAKGIGERHYRLSVNLARIYSWLPEDLSKSESINRLVARAITANAAGFPEDAKQILAQAEDRLVKLKTIQGRLQYTLSALTLVFIVFVISLCNGLSNAPILFNIVLLGSLGGVLSIALGFSSLEIDLDASGEVNCLIGCSRILIAIAASIFSYFAIQTDVAFSFVAKSPENSGFYMIAMVAGFAEMLIPNIMSNLIKEGEEKHKNKPEPT
;
A
#
# COMPACT_ATOMS: atom_id res chain seq x y z
N MET A 1 -9.71 55.77 -30.47
CA MET A 1 -10.91 54.91 -30.54
C MET A 1 -11.08 54.59 -32.00
N ASP A 2 -10.41 53.54 -32.45
CA ASP A 2 -10.41 53.12 -33.85
C ASP A 2 -11.40 51.97 -34.03
N PRO A 3 -12.17 51.95 -35.14
CA PRO A 3 -13.15 50.91 -35.37
C PRO A 3 -12.47 49.62 -35.80
N ILE A 4 -12.78 48.54 -35.08
CA ILE A 4 -12.39 47.17 -35.39
C ILE A 4 -13.13 46.77 -36.67
N LYS A 5 -12.38 46.47 -37.74
CA LYS A 5 -12.90 45.87 -38.96
C LYS A 5 -13.13 44.38 -38.73
N ASN A 6 -14.37 43.95 -38.92
CA ASN A 6 -14.74 42.54 -38.97
C ASN A 6 -14.25 41.93 -40.28
N ASP A 7 -13.40 40.90 -40.16
CA ASP A 7 -12.90 40.09 -41.26
C ASP A 7 -13.81 38.85 -41.37
N GLU A 8 -14.87 38.97 -42.17
CA GLU A 8 -15.76 37.87 -42.53
C GLU A 8 -15.30 37.27 -43.86
N GLY A 9 -14.59 36.15 -43.80
CA GLY A 9 -14.32 35.35 -44.99
C GLY A 9 -13.29 34.28 -44.71
N ILE A 10 -13.58 33.04 -45.12
CA ILE A 10 -12.73 31.83 -45.10
C ILE A 10 -12.97 30.91 -43.89
N THR A 11 -14.08 30.15 -43.86
CA THR A 11 -14.20 28.93 -43.01
C THR A 11 -15.19 27.86 -43.53
N SER A 12 -15.52 27.78 -44.83
CA SER A 12 -16.50 26.77 -45.31
C SER A 12 -15.89 25.47 -45.86
N ASN A 13 -14.63 25.43 -46.29
CA ASN A 13 -14.05 24.24 -46.95
C ASN A 13 -13.30 23.27 -46.02
N SER A 14 -12.98 23.65 -44.78
CA SER A 14 -12.26 22.76 -43.84
C SER A 14 -13.17 21.75 -43.12
N ASN A 15 -14.49 21.97 -43.11
CA ASN A 15 -15.43 21.11 -42.40
C ASN A 15 -15.87 19.87 -43.21
N GLU A 16 -15.85 19.92 -44.53
CA GLU A 16 -16.20 18.75 -45.36
C GLU A 16 -15.07 17.70 -45.39
N GLU A 17 -13.80 18.11 -45.46
CA GLU A 17 -12.67 17.16 -45.46
C GLU A 17 -12.47 16.44 -44.10
N LEU A 18 -12.87 17.06 -42.98
CA LEU A 18 -12.87 16.40 -41.67
C LEU A 18 -13.97 15.33 -41.58
N SER A 19 -15.14 15.58 -42.19
CA SER A 19 -16.29 14.67 -42.15
C SER A 19 -16.01 13.34 -42.86
N ASP A 20 -15.30 13.37 -43.98
CA ASP A 20 -15.03 12.14 -44.75
C ASP A 20 -13.88 11.32 -44.15
N LYS A 21 -12.89 11.96 -43.50
CA LYS A 21 -11.85 11.26 -42.72
C LYS A 21 -12.39 10.62 -41.45
N GLU A 22 -13.33 11.26 -40.76
CA GLU A 22 -14.03 10.67 -39.61
C GLU A 22 -14.90 9.47 -40.02
N LYS A 23 -15.53 9.52 -41.20
CA LYS A 23 -16.29 8.39 -41.75
C LYS A 23 -15.39 7.23 -42.18
N GLU A 24 -14.18 7.49 -42.67
CA GLU A 24 -13.21 6.46 -43.03
C GLU A 24 -12.52 5.87 -41.80
N GLN A 25 -12.27 6.64 -40.73
CA GLN A 25 -11.79 6.11 -39.44
C GLN A 25 -12.86 5.36 -38.64
N SER A 26 -14.14 5.66 -38.86
CA SER A 26 -15.26 4.84 -38.36
C SER A 26 -15.33 3.46 -39.05
N GLN A 27 -14.53 3.23 -40.11
CA GLN A 27 -14.48 1.93 -40.78
C GLN A 27 -13.65 0.92 -39.99
N ARG A 28 -14.40 -0.02 -39.41
CA ARG A 28 -14.00 -1.29 -38.81
C ARG A 28 -13.51 -1.19 -37.37
N GLN A 29 -14.43 -0.77 -36.48
CA GLN A 29 -14.39 -1.25 -35.09
C GLN A 29 -14.11 -2.75 -35.12
N ILE A 30 -12.98 -3.13 -34.52
CA ILE A 30 -12.56 -4.52 -34.47
C ILE A 30 -13.54 -5.19 -33.51
N LYS A 31 -14.22 -6.24 -33.98
CA LYS A 31 -15.16 -6.95 -33.12
C LYS A 31 -14.43 -7.51 -31.90
N PRO A 32 -15.02 -7.47 -30.69
CA PRO A 32 -14.33 -7.87 -29.46
C PRO A 32 -13.71 -9.27 -29.52
N TYR A 33 -14.38 -10.23 -30.17
CA TYR A 33 -13.87 -11.59 -30.35
C TYR A 33 -12.70 -11.70 -31.36
N ALA A 34 -12.35 -10.64 -32.08
CA ALA A 34 -11.20 -10.61 -32.98
C ALA A 34 -9.90 -10.14 -32.31
N TYR A 35 -9.95 -9.66 -31.05
CA TYR A 35 -8.77 -9.20 -30.33
C TYR A 35 -7.75 -10.32 -30.11
N ILE A 36 -6.47 -9.95 -30.20
CA ILE A 36 -5.29 -10.80 -30.02
C ILE A 36 -4.34 -10.11 -29.03
N ALA A 37 -3.70 -10.87 -28.14
CA ALA A 37 -2.69 -10.28 -27.25
C ALA A 37 -1.51 -9.70 -28.05
N GLY A 38 -1.11 -8.49 -27.73
CA GLY A 38 -0.07 -7.71 -28.39
C GLY A 38 -0.59 -6.66 -29.38
N THR A 39 -1.86 -6.74 -29.79
CA THR A 39 -2.49 -5.74 -30.69
C THR A 39 -3.07 -4.57 -29.89
N THR A 40 -3.52 -3.52 -30.58
CA THR A 40 -4.28 -2.42 -29.98
C THR A 40 -5.78 -2.74 -29.97
N ASP A 41 -6.49 -2.27 -28.95
CA ASP A 41 -7.96 -2.28 -28.89
C ASP A 41 -8.56 -1.11 -29.69
N ASN A 42 -9.89 -0.98 -29.65
CA ASN A 42 -10.61 0.13 -30.31
C ASN A 42 -10.31 1.52 -29.69
N ASP A 43 -9.71 1.58 -28.50
CA ASP A 43 -9.27 2.82 -27.84
C ASP A 43 -7.76 3.12 -28.08
N ASN A 44 -7.10 2.36 -28.96
CA ASN A 44 -5.66 2.40 -29.21
C ASN A 44 -4.78 1.99 -28.01
N GLU A 45 -5.33 1.28 -27.03
CA GLU A 45 -4.58 0.74 -25.90
C GLU A 45 -4.06 -0.66 -26.23
N LYS A 46 -2.84 -0.97 -25.82
CA LYS A 46 -2.23 -2.28 -26.12
C LYS A 46 -2.88 -3.37 -25.26
N VAL A 47 -3.45 -4.37 -25.92
CA VAL A 47 -3.99 -5.59 -25.28
C VAL A 47 -2.82 -6.46 -24.82
N ILE A 48 -2.49 -6.44 -23.55
CA ILE A 48 -1.36 -7.22 -23.01
C ILE A 48 -1.76 -8.69 -22.84
N LYS A 49 -2.97 -8.93 -22.31
CA LYS A 49 -3.40 -10.27 -21.94
C LYS A 49 -4.92 -10.40 -22.01
N ILE A 50 -5.41 -11.48 -22.60
CA ILE A 50 -6.82 -11.82 -22.64
C ILE A 50 -7.08 -12.86 -21.53
N TYR A 51 -8.07 -12.60 -20.68
CA TYR A 51 -8.46 -13.52 -19.59
C TYR A 51 -9.67 -14.37 -19.95
N SER A 52 -10.63 -13.78 -20.65
CA SER A 52 -11.84 -14.47 -21.09
C SER A 52 -12.26 -13.95 -22.46
N LYS A 53 -12.77 -14.85 -23.30
CA LYS A 53 -13.18 -14.56 -24.67
C LYS A 53 -14.48 -15.30 -24.95
N SER A 54 -15.52 -14.55 -25.27
CA SER A 54 -16.84 -15.03 -25.69
C SER A 54 -17.19 -14.40 -27.05
N LEU A 55 -18.26 -14.87 -27.69
CA LEU A 55 -18.80 -14.22 -28.88
C LEU A 55 -19.41 -12.85 -28.56
N SER A 56 -19.96 -12.69 -27.35
CA SER A 56 -20.66 -11.48 -26.92
C SER A 56 -19.79 -10.44 -26.23
N TYR A 57 -18.62 -10.83 -25.70
CA TYR A 57 -17.71 -9.94 -25.01
C TYR A 57 -16.30 -10.53 -24.92
N ILE A 58 -15.32 -9.67 -24.61
CA ILE A 58 -13.95 -10.06 -24.24
C ILE A 58 -13.52 -9.35 -22.97
N VAL A 59 -12.80 -10.04 -22.08
CA VAL A 59 -12.18 -9.45 -20.88
C VAL A 59 -10.66 -9.55 -21.01
N TYR A 60 -9.98 -8.41 -20.97
CA TYR A 60 -8.54 -8.30 -21.21
C TYR A 60 -7.88 -7.26 -20.31
N ARG A 61 -6.55 -7.25 -20.29
CA ARG A 61 -5.70 -6.30 -19.58
C ARG A 61 -4.96 -5.41 -20.56
N THR A 62 -4.95 -4.11 -20.30
CA THR A 62 -4.01 -3.11 -20.85
C THR A 62 -2.95 -2.75 -19.81
N ASP A 63 -2.03 -1.83 -20.11
CA ASP A 63 -1.00 -1.44 -19.12
C ASP A 63 -1.62 -0.85 -17.84
N ARG A 64 -2.79 -0.21 -17.97
CA ARG A 64 -3.43 0.58 -16.91
C ARG A 64 -4.67 -0.05 -16.29
N ALA A 65 -5.38 -0.91 -17.01
CA ALA A 65 -6.69 -1.39 -16.56
C ALA A 65 -7.04 -2.80 -17.03
N ILE A 66 -8.05 -3.39 -16.38
CA ILE A 66 -8.74 -4.59 -16.86
C ILE A 66 -10.05 -4.13 -17.50
N ARG A 67 -10.22 -4.44 -18.78
CA ARG A 67 -11.33 -3.94 -19.59
C ARG A 67 -12.26 -5.08 -19.99
N ILE A 68 -13.52 -4.73 -20.17
CA ILE A 68 -14.50 -5.54 -20.89
C ILE A 68 -14.88 -4.77 -22.15
N ASP A 69 -14.86 -5.44 -23.29
CA ASP A 69 -15.40 -4.91 -24.54
C ASP A 69 -16.54 -5.81 -24.99
N ILE A 70 -17.69 -5.23 -25.30
CA ILE A 70 -18.98 -5.90 -25.52
C ILE A 70 -19.34 -5.72 -26.99
N ASP A 71 -19.76 -6.80 -27.66
CA ASP A 71 -20.18 -6.72 -29.05
C ASP A 71 -21.57 -6.10 -29.12
N ASP A 72 -21.67 -4.83 -29.55
CA ASP A 72 -22.91 -4.06 -29.64
C ASP A 72 -23.95 -4.71 -30.58
N GLU A 73 -23.52 -5.53 -31.53
CA GLU A 73 -24.42 -6.28 -32.43
C GLU A 73 -25.02 -7.53 -31.76
N HIS A 74 -24.50 -7.96 -30.60
CA HIS A 74 -24.97 -9.15 -29.92
C HIS A 74 -26.32 -8.93 -29.22
N LYS A 75 -27.22 -9.92 -29.29
CA LYS A 75 -28.59 -9.83 -28.76
C LYS A 75 -28.68 -9.48 -27.27
N ASP A 76 -27.67 -9.86 -26.47
CA ASP A 76 -27.59 -9.61 -25.03
C ASP A 76 -26.65 -8.43 -24.66
N ALA A 77 -26.19 -7.62 -25.62
CA ALA A 77 -25.22 -6.53 -25.35
C ALA A 77 -25.71 -5.59 -24.24
N LYS A 78 -26.98 -5.15 -24.34
CA LYS A 78 -27.63 -4.30 -23.34
C LYS A 78 -27.68 -4.95 -21.94
N GLY A 79 -28.01 -6.24 -21.88
CA GLY A 79 -28.06 -6.99 -20.63
C GLY A 79 -26.69 -7.11 -19.97
N ILE A 80 -25.64 -7.38 -20.75
CA ILE A 80 -24.26 -7.41 -20.25
C ILE A 80 -23.84 -6.02 -19.74
N GLY A 81 -24.16 -4.96 -20.48
CA GLY A 81 -23.89 -3.57 -20.09
C GLY A 81 -24.55 -3.18 -18.77
N GLU A 82 -25.84 -3.47 -18.60
CA GLU A 82 -26.57 -3.22 -17.35
C GLU A 82 -25.98 -4.01 -16.16
N ARG A 83 -25.63 -5.28 -16.37
CA ARG A 83 -24.96 -6.09 -15.34
C ARG A 83 -23.59 -5.50 -15.00
N HIS A 84 -22.81 -5.08 -15.99
CA HIS A 84 -21.49 -4.47 -15.76
C HIS A 84 -21.60 -3.16 -14.99
N TYR A 85 -22.58 -2.32 -15.31
CA TYR A 85 -22.85 -1.08 -14.59
C TYR A 85 -23.13 -1.32 -13.10
N ARG A 86 -23.85 -2.39 -12.74
CA ARG A 86 -24.09 -2.74 -11.33
C ARG A 86 -22.81 -3.09 -10.56
N LEU A 87 -21.75 -3.51 -11.25
CA LEU A 87 -20.45 -3.85 -10.66
C LEU A 87 -19.50 -2.64 -10.57
N SER A 88 -19.86 -1.51 -11.19
CA SER A 88 -18.99 -0.33 -11.34
C SER A 88 -18.47 0.22 -10.02
N VAL A 89 -19.31 0.30 -8.98
CA VAL A 89 -18.93 0.81 -7.65
C VAL A 89 -17.85 -0.07 -7.01
N ASN A 90 -18.00 -1.40 -7.07
CA ASN A 90 -17.01 -2.34 -6.55
C ASN A 90 -15.70 -2.31 -7.36
N LEU A 91 -15.81 -2.22 -8.69
CA LEU A 91 -14.65 -2.11 -9.57
C LEU A 91 -13.88 -0.80 -9.32
N ALA A 92 -14.58 0.33 -9.16
CA ALA A 92 -13.96 1.61 -8.88
C ALA A 92 -13.15 1.57 -7.57
N ARG A 93 -13.69 0.95 -6.51
CA ARG A 93 -12.98 0.75 -5.24
C ARG A 93 -11.73 -0.13 -5.38
N ILE A 94 -11.79 -1.19 -6.19
CA ILE A 94 -10.60 -2.03 -6.43
C ILE A 94 -9.57 -1.27 -7.27
N TYR A 95 -10.02 -0.50 -8.28
CA TYR A 95 -9.13 0.31 -9.10
C TYR A 95 -8.45 1.44 -8.33
N SER A 96 -9.07 2.01 -7.29
CA SER A 96 -8.41 3.01 -6.45
C SER A 96 -7.23 2.45 -5.65
N TRP A 97 -7.15 1.14 -5.45
CA TRP A 97 -6.08 0.50 -4.70
C TRP A 97 -5.10 -0.30 -5.55
N LEU A 98 -5.44 -0.60 -6.80
CA LEU A 98 -4.55 -1.30 -7.72
C LEU A 98 -3.30 -0.45 -8.00
N PRO A 99 -2.12 -1.07 -8.11
CA PRO A 99 -0.91 -0.34 -8.50
C PRO A 99 -1.03 0.11 -9.96
N GLU A 100 -0.36 1.21 -10.30
CA GLU A 100 -0.25 1.69 -11.69
C GLU A 100 0.34 0.62 -12.61
N ASP A 101 1.31 -0.14 -12.12
CA ASP A 101 1.89 -1.29 -12.82
C ASP A 101 1.15 -2.58 -12.47
N LEU A 102 0.18 -2.94 -13.31
CA LEU A 102 -0.62 -4.16 -13.15
C LEU A 102 0.18 -5.44 -13.37
N SER A 103 1.41 -5.40 -13.90
CA SER A 103 2.19 -6.62 -14.16
C SER A 103 2.55 -7.38 -12.87
N LYS A 104 2.75 -6.64 -11.77
CA LYS A 104 3.14 -7.20 -10.46
C LYS A 104 1.98 -7.84 -9.69
N SER A 105 0.74 -7.58 -10.10
CA SER A 105 -0.48 -8.02 -9.39
C SER A 105 -1.32 -9.01 -10.20
N GLU A 106 -0.66 -9.82 -11.04
CA GLU A 106 -1.30 -10.77 -11.96
C GLU A 106 -2.35 -11.69 -11.29
N SER A 107 -2.11 -12.15 -10.05
CA SER A 107 -3.05 -13.00 -9.33
C SER A 107 -4.36 -12.27 -8.98
N ILE A 108 -4.29 -10.99 -8.62
CA ILE A 108 -5.43 -10.12 -8.32
C ILE A 108 -6.15 -9.78 -9.63
N ASN A 109 -5.40 -9.46 -10.69
CA ASN A 109 -5.97 -9.16 -11.99
C ASN A 109 -6.84 -10.32 -12.54
N ARG A 110 -6.38 -11.56 -12.35
CA ARG A 110 -7.17 -12.75 -12.72
C ARG A 110 -8.48 -12.87 -11.94
N LEU A 111 -8.49 -12.50 -10.65
CA LEU A 111 -9.73 -12.49 -9.86
C LEU A 111 -10.69 -11.42 -10.35
N VAL A 112 -10.20 -10.20 -10.61
CA VAL A 112 -11.02 -9.11 -11.16
C VAL A 112 -11.60 -9.50 -12.52
N ALA A 113 -10.77 -10.04 -13.42
CA ALA A 113 -11.23 -10.50 -14.73
C ALA A 113 -12.24 -11.65 -14.64
N ARG A 114 -12.06 -12.58 -13.69
CA ARG A 114 -13.03 -13.66 -13.42
C ARG A 114 -14.35 -13.11 -12.90
N ALA A 115 -14.33 -12.12 -12.01
CA ALA A 115 -15.55 -11.48 -11.54
C ALA A 115 -16.30 -10.76 -12.66
N ILE A 116 -15.58 -10.00 -13.51
CA ILE A 116 -16.16 -9.35 -14.70
C ILE A 116 -16.82 -10.41 -15.62
N THR A 117 -16.13 -11.53 -15.85
CA THR A 117 -16.63 -12.65 -16.67
C THR A 117 -17.88 -13.28 -16.05
N ALA A 118 -17.88 -13.58 -14.75
CA ALA A 118 -19.03 -14.16 -14.04
C ALA A 118 -20.25 -13.24 -14.10
N ASN A 119 -20.03 -11.93 -13.92
CA ASN A 119 -21.08 -10.93 -14.02
C ASN A 119 -21.65 -10.82 -15.45
N ALA A 120 -20.78 -10.81 -16.47
CA ALA A 120 -21.19 -10.84 -17.87
C ALA A 120 -21.98 -12.10 -18.22
N ALA A 121 -21.64 -13.25 -17.61
CA ALA A 121 -22.35 -14.51 -17.74
C ALA A 121 -23.67 -14.61 -16.97
N GLY A 122 -24.06 -13.58 -16.20
CA GLY A 122 -25.34 -13.55 -15.48
C GLY A 122 -25.27 -14.02 -14.03
N PHE A 123 -24.07 -14.11 -13.43
CA PHE A 123 -23.86 -14.49 -12.03
C PHE A 123 -23.34 -13.30 -11.19
N PRO A 124 -24.18 -12.30 -10.87
CA PRO A 124 -23.74 -11.07 -10.21
C PRO A 124 -23.32 -11.29 -8.75
N GLU A 125 -23.95 -12.23 -8.03
CA GLU A 125 -23.59 -12.51 -6.63
C GLU A 125 -22.23 -13.19 -6.52
N ASP A 126 -21.93 -14.15 -7.39
CA ASP A 126 -20.61 -14.77 -7.48
C ASP A 126 -19.53 -13.73 -7.84
N ALA A 127 -19.83 -12.83 -8.78
CA ALA A 127 -18.92 -11.75 -9.14
C ALA A 127 -18.58 -10.84 -7.95
N LYS A 128 -19.58 -10.46 -7.14
CA LYS A 128 -19.35 -9.67 -5.91
C LYS A 128 -18.47 -10.41 -4.91
N GLN A 129 -18.70 -11.70 -4.70
CA GLN A 129 -17.88 -12.52 -3.80
C GLN A 129 -16.43 -12.62 -4.29
N ILE A 130 -16.22 -12.80 -5.59
CA ILE A 130 -14.88 -12.85 -6.19
C ILE A 130 -14.18 -11.50 -6.08
N LEU A 131 -14.89 -10.38 -6.28
CA LEU A 131 -14.32 -9.04 -6.07
C LEU A 131 -13.95 -8.80 -4.60
N ALA A 132 -14.79 -9.21 -3.65
CA ALA A 132 -14.47 -9.11 -2.23
C ALA A 132 -13.19 -9.89 -1.88
N GLN A 133 -13.00 -11.08 -2.46
CA GLN A 133 -11.75 -11.84 -2.32
C GLN A 133 -10.54 -11.13 -2.94
N ALA A 134 -10.72 -10.46 -4.08
CA ALA A 134 -9.66 -9.68 -4.73
C ALA A 134 -9.25 -8.48 -3.86
N GLU A 135 -10.24 -7.77 -3.31
CA GLU A 135 -10.08 -6.66 -2.38
C GLU A 135 -9.35 -7.09 -1.10
N ASP A 136 -9.79 -8.16 -0.43
CA ASP A 136 -9.12 -8.67 0.77
C ASP A 136 -7.63 -8.99 0.52
N ARG A 137 -7.32 -9.55 -0.64
CA ARG A 137 -5.93 -9.85 -1.03
C ARG A 137 -5.13 -8.58 -1.30
N LEU A 138 -5.75 -7.59 -1.94
CA LEU A 138 -5.12 -6.31 -2.23
C LEU A 138 -4.81 -5.53 -0.95
N VAL A 139 -5.77 -5.46 -0.02
CA VAL A 139 -5.60 -4.86 1.30
C VAL A 139 -4.46 -5.54 2.04
N LYS A 140 -4.46 -6.88 2.13
CA LYS A 140 -3.37 -7.63 2.79
C LYS A 140 -2.00 -7.35 2.16
N LEU A 141 -1.93 -7.31 0.83
CA LEU A 141 -0.68 -7.03 0.11
C LEU A 141 -0.17 -5.62 0.40
N LYS A 142 -1.05 -4.61 0.37
CA LYS A 142 -0.73 -3.22 0.70
C LYS A 142 -0.30 -3.06 2.16
N THR A 143 -0.99 -3.71 3.10
CA THR A 143 -0.59 -3.74 4.51
C THR A 143 0.80 -4.34 4.69
N ILE A 144 1.09 -5.49 4.06
CA ILE A 144 2.42 -6.12 4.14
C ILE A 144 3.49 -5.21 3.53
N GLN A 145 3.21 -4.58 2.39
CA GLN A 145 4.14 -3.66 1.75
C GLN A 145 4.43 -2.44 2.61
N GLY A 146 3.42 -1.80 3.20
CA GLY A 146 3.61 -0.67 4.09
C GLY A 146 4.38 -1.04 5.36
N ARG A 147 4.08 -2.20 5.96
CA ARG A 147 4.86 -2.74 7.09
C ARG A 147 6.32 -2.97 6.72
N LEU A 148 6.59 -3.52 5.54
CA LEU A 148 7.95 -3.75 5.07
C LEU A 148 8.70 -2.44 4.82
N GLN A 149 8.07 -1.45 4.17
CA GLN A 149 8.66 -0.12 3.95
C GLN A 149 9.01 0.57 5.27
N TYR A 150 8.07 0.53 6.23
CA TYR A 150 8.24 1.04 7.57
C TYR A 150 9.42 0.39 8.31
N THR A 151 9.52 -0.95 8.29
CA THR A 151 10.61 -1.67 8.97
C THR A 151 11.94 -1.45 8.27
N LEU A 152 11.94 -1.39 6.93
CA LEU A 152 13.16 -1.17 6.15
C LEU A 152 13.72 0.23 6.38
N SER A 153 12.88 1.26 6.53
CA SER A 153 13.36 2.62 6.84
C SER A 153 14.01 2.69 8.21
N ALA A 154 13.39 2.08 9.22
CA ALA A 154 13.95 1.95 10.57
C ALA A 154 15.31 1.24 10.56
N LEU A 155 15.40 0.09 9.88
CA LEU A 155 16.65 -0.66 9.70
C LEU A 155 17.72 0.16 8.98
N THR A 156 17.33 0.94 7.96
CA THR A 156 18.25 1.81 7.22
C THR A 156 18.84 2.88 8.13
N LEU A 157 18.03 3.52 8.99
CA LEU A 157 18.53 4.52 9.94
C LEU A 157 19.49 3.91 10.96
N VAL A 158 19.17 2.73 11.50
CA VAL A 158 20.08 2.01 12.41
C VAL A 158 21.37 1.59 11.72
N PHE A 159 21.29 1.17 10.45
CA PHE A 159 22.48 0.86 9.66
C PHE A 159 23.39 2.09 9.49
N ILE A 160 22.81 3.28 9.26
CA ILE A 160 23.58 4.54 9.20
C ILE A 160 24.27 4.81 10.55
N VAL A 161 23.55 4.69 11.67
CA VAL A 161 24.12 4.85 13.03
C VAL A 161 25.26 3.85 13.28
N PHE A 162 25.08 2.60 12.85
CA PHE A 162 26.09 1.56 12.94
C PHE A 162 27.35 1.89 12.13
N VAL A 163 27.22 2.34 10.88
CA VAL A 163 28.35 2.75 10.05
C VAL A 163 29.08 3.95 10.67
N ILE A 164 28.36 4.94 11.20
CA ILE A 164 28.97 6.08 11.91
C ILE A 164 29.75 5.60 13.14
N SER A 165 29.19 4.66 13.91
CA SER A 165 29.87 4.07 15.07
C SER A 165 31.14 3.31 14.67
N LEU A 166 31.09 2.53 13.60
CA LEU A 166 32.26 1.83 13.05
C LEU A 166 33.38 2.79 12.64
N CYS A 167 33.05 3.89 11.96
CA CYS A 167 34.04 4.89 11.54
C CYS A 167 34.76 5.58 12.71
N ASN A 168 34.12 5.69 13.87
CA ASN A 168 34.72 6.26 15.09
C ASN A 168 35.51 5.22 15.91
N GLY A 169 35.44 3.94 15.53
CA GLY A 169 36.06 2.82 16.23
C GLY A 169 35.29 2.40 17.47
N LEU A 170 34.78 1.16 17.50
CA LEU A 170 33.88 0.67 18.55
C LEU A 170 34.44 0.79 19.99
N SER A 171 35.76 0.62 20.14
CA SER A 171 36.46 0.69 21.43
C SER A 171 36.85 2.12 21.86
N ASN A 172 37.01 3.03 20.89
CA ASN A 172 37.47 4.41 21.13
C ASN A 172 36.34 5.43 21.04
N ALA A 173 35.17 5.03 20.54
CA ALA A 173 34.01 5.89 20.40
C ALA A 173 33.55 6.39 21.78
N PRO A 174 33.15 7.67 21.90
CA PRO A 174 32.52 8.19 23.10
C PRO A 174 31.36 7.28 23.54
N ILE A 175 31.23 7.06 24.85
CA ILE A 175 30.19 6.19 25.44
C ILE A 175 28.78 6.50 24.92
N LEU A 176 28.49 7.78 24.66
CA LEU A 176 27.24 8.25 24.08
C LEU A 176 26.93 7.62 22.71
N PHE A 177 27.92 7.42 21.84
CA PHE A 177 27.69 6.76 20.54
C PHE A 177 27.28 5.30 20.69
N ASN A 178 27.90 4.57 21.62
CA ASN A 178 27.53 3.19 21.91
C ASN A 178 26.12 3.09 22.49
N ILE A 179 25.72 4.09 23.30
CA ILE A 179 24.36 4.20 23.84
C ILE A 179 23.34 4.50 22.75
N VAL A 180 23.65 5.40 21.82
CA VAL A 180 22.81 5.69 20.64
C VAL A 180 22.65 4.43 19.78
N LEU A 181 23.74 3.71 19.50
CA LEU A 181 23.69 2.49 18.71
C LEU A 181 22.84 1.41 19.40
N LEU A 182 23.11 1.10 20.67
CA LEU A 182 22.37 0.06 21.40
C LEU A 182 20.91 0.43 21.64
N GLY A 183 20.62 1.71 21.87
CA GLY A 183 19.26 2.24 21.93
C GLY A 183 18.51 2.06 20.62
N SER A 184 19.16 2.37 19.50
CA SER A 184 18.58 2.19 18.17
C SER A 184 18.33 0.71 17.84
N LEU A 185 19.22 -0.19 18.26
CA LEU A 185 19.02 -1.64 18.15
C LEU A 185 17.85 -2.13 19.01
N GLY A 186 17.69 -1.60 20.22
CA GLY A 186 16.50 -1.82 21.06
C GLY A 186 15.22 -1.39 20.35
N GLY A 187 15.23 -0.23 19.68
CA GLY A 187 14.12 0.26 18.87
C GLY A 187 13.78 -0.66 17.69
N VAL A 188 14.78 -1.21 16.99
CA VAL A 188 14.56 -2.20 15.92
C VAL A 188 13.95 -3.48 16.47
N LEU A 189 14.43 -3.99 17.60
CA LEU A 189 13.85 -5.18 18.24
C LEU A 189 12.38 -4.94 18.63
N SER A 190 12.06 -3.74 19.12
CA SER A 190 10.69 -3.31 19.43
C SER A 190 9.79 -3.36 18.20
N ILE A 191 10.25 -2.79 17.07
CA ILE A 191 9.55 -2.86 15.79
C ILE A 191 9.37 -4.31 15.30
N ALA A 192 10.40 -5.15 15.44
CA ALA A 192 10.34 -6.54 15.00
C ALA A 192 9.27 -7.34 15.75
N LEU A 193 9.13 -7.15 17.07
CA LEU A 193 8.07 -7.79 17.85
C LEU A 193 6.68 -7.19 17.57
N GLY A 194 6.62 -5.90 17.25
CA GLY A 194 5.39 -5.19 16.90
C GLY A 194 4.97 -5.31 15.44
N PHE A 195 5.70 -6.05 14.61
CA PHE A 195 5.49 -6.06 13.16
C PHE A 195 4.07 -6.47 12.76
N SER A 196 3.49 -7.45 13.46
CA SER A 196 2.13 -7.94 13.16
C SER A 196 1.01 -7.02 13.65
N SER A 197 1.27 -6.19 14.66
CA SER A 197 0.30 -5.25 15.26
C SER A 197 0.40 -3.83 14.72
N LEU A 198 1.35 -3.58 13.80
CA LEU A 198 1.49 -2.27 13.19
C LEU A 198 0.27 -1.96 12.30
N GLU A 199 -0.47 -0.93 12.69
CA GLU A 199 -1.53 -0.32 11.89
C GLU A 199 -0.87 0.52 10.79
N ILE A 200 -1.17 0.17 9.54
CA ILE A 200 -0.70 0.88 8.36
C ILE A 200 -1.90 1.52 7.70
N ASP A 201 -1.81 2.81 7.48
CA ASP A 201 -2.72 3.51 6.59
C ASP A 201 -2.46 3.07 5.15
N LEU A 202 -3.48 2.53 4.50
CA LEU A 202 -3.39 1.98 3.14
C LEU A 202 -3.19 3.07 2.09
N ASP A 203 -3.57 4.31 2.42
CA ASP A 203 -3.48 5.47 1.54
C ASP A 203 -2.17 6.27 1.77
N ALA A 204 -1.38 5.90 2.79
CA ALA A 204 -0.11 6.54 3.05
C ALA A 204 0.93 6.22 1.97
N SER A 205 1.63 7.27 1.51
CA SER A 205 2.74 7.11 0.58
C SER A 205 3.92 6.39 1.25
N GLY A 206 4.80 5.80 0.43
CA GLY A 206 6.01 5.15 0.95
C GLY A 206 6.91 6.09 1.75
N GLU A 207 6.90 7.38 1.43
CA GLU A 207 7.65 8.41 2.16
C GLU A 207 7.09 8.64 3.58
N VAL A 208 5.76 8.68 3.71
CA VAL A 208 5.10 8.80 5.01
C VAL A 208 5.42 7.57 5.87
N ASN A 209 5.29 6.36 5.31
CA ASN A 209 5.66 5.12 6.01
C ASN A 209 7.14 5.12 6.43
N CYS A 210 8.02 5.62 5.56
CA CYS A 210 9.44 5.76 5.84
C CYS A 210 9.70 6.69 7.04
N LEU A 211 9.07 7.88 7.03
CA LEU A 211 9.19 8.89 8.08
C LEU A 211 8.72 8.38 9.44
N ILE A 212 7.59 7.66 9.49
CA ILE A 212 7.07 7.06 10.73
C ILE A 212 8.04 5.99 11.26
N GLY A 213 8.67 5.19 10.39
CA GLY A 213 9.68 4.20 10.80
C GLY A 213 10.92 4.86 11.38
N CYS A 214 11.44 5.91 10.72
CA CYS A 214 12.58 6.68 11.19
C CYS A 214 12.29 7.41 12.51
N SER A 215 11.11 8.00 12.66
CA SER A 215 10.73 8.73 13.87
C SER A 215 10.73 7.84 15.11
N ARG A 216 10.31 6.57 14.99
CA ARG A 216 10.38 5.61 16.10
C ARG A 216 11.81 5.33 16.56
N ILE A 217 12.74 5.14 15.62
CA ILE A 217 14.14 4.94 15.97
C ILE A 217 14.74 6.19 16.63
N LEU A 218 14.36 7.39 16.20
CA LEU A 218 14.78 8.63 16.85
C LEU A 218 14.24 8.73 18.29
N ILE A 219 13.00 8.31 18.54
CA ILE A 219 12.41 8.24 19.89
C ILE A 219 13.18 7.22 20.75
N ALA A 220 13.48 6.03 20.22
CA ALA A 220 14.26 5.01 20.91
C ALA A 220 15.67 5.50 21.30
N ILE A 221 16.33 6.23 20.40
CA ILE A 221 17.62 6.89 20.67
C ILE A 221 17.48 7.93 21.78
N ALA A 222 16.48 8.81 21.70
CA ALA A 222 16.25 9.85 22.71
C ALA A 222 15.98 9.25 24.10
N ALA A 223 15.16 8.19 24.18
CA ALA A 223 14.91 7.46 25.42
C ALA A 223 16.19 6.88 26.01
N SER A 224 17.06 6.31 25.18
CA SER A 224 18.33 5.72 25.60
C SER A 224 19.32 6.77 26.13
N ILE A 225 19.38 7.94 25.48
CA ILE A 225 20.18 9.09 25.95
C ILE A 225 19.63 9.60 27.29
N PHE A 226 18.31 9.70 27.44
CA PHE A 226 17.68 10.12 28.69
C PHE A 226 18.00 9.14 29.83
N SER A 227 17.90 7.83 29.59
CA SER A 227 18.28 6.80 30.56
C SER A 227 19.75 6.91 30.98
N TYR A 228 20.65 7.22 30.06
CA TYR A 228 22.06 7.48 30.40
C TYR A 228 22.23 8.63 31.38
N PHE A 229 21.57 9.78 31.12
CA PHE A 229 21.64 10.93 32.02
C PHE A 229 20.98 10.66 33.37
N ALA A 230 19.88 9.90 33.40
CA ALA A 230 19.24 9.50 34.64
C ALA A 230 20.14 8.62 35.52
N ILE A 231 20.99 7.79 34.92
CA ILE A 231 21.99 6.98 35.64
C ILE A 231 23.16 7.85 36.11
N GLN A 232 23.68 8.72 35.24
CA GLN A 232 24.80 9.63 35.59
C GLN A 232 24.45 10.60 36.72
N THR A 233 23.19 11.00 36.84
CA THR A 233 22.70 11.90 37.90
C THR A 233 22.28 11.17 39.17
N ASP A 234 22.51 9.85 39.27
CA ASP A 234 22.06 8.97 40.36
C ASP A 234 20.53 9.00 40.61
N VAL A 235 19.73 9.49 39.66
CA VAL A 235 18.27 9.52 39.74
C VAL A 235 17.68 8.12 39.58
N ALA A 236 18.28 7.29 38.71
CA ALA A 236 17.84 5.92 38.46
C ALA A 236 19.04 4.96 38.35
N PHE A 237 18.89 3.73 38.85
CA PHE A 237 19.90 2.66 38.75
C PHE A 237 21.33 3.08 39.19
N SER A 238 21.47 3.82 40.29
CA SER A 238 22.76 4.32 40.82
C SER A 238 23.82 3.23 41.07
N PHE A 239 23.43 1.97 41.23
CA PHE A 239 24.37 0.84 41.30
C PHE A 239 25.13 0.62 39.98
N VAL A 240 24.51 0.93 38.83
CA VAL A 240 25.16 0.84 37.51
C VAL A 240 26.22 1.91 37.36
N ALA A 241 25.97 3.13 37.84
CA ALA A 241 26.94 4.23 37.81
C ALA A 241 28.21 3.92 38.62
N LYS A 242 28.12 3.08 39.66
CA LYS A 242 29.24 2.68 40.51
C LYS A 242 30.07 1.51 39.96
N SER A 243 29.58 0.84 38.92
CA SER A 243 30.30 -0.27 38.29
C SER A 243 31.49 0.25 37.46
N PRO A 244 32.67 -0.39 37.53
CA PRO A 244 33.81 -0.02 36.67
C PRO A 244 33.57 -0.35 35.19
N GLU A 245 32.64 -1.26 34.89
CA GLU A 245 32.32 -1.66 33.52
C GLU A 245 31.11 -0.91 32.96
N ASN A 246 31.21 -0.48 31.69
CA ASN A 246 30.13 0.22 30.98
C ASN A 246 28.98 -0.70 30.53
N SER A 247 29.07 -2.01 30.77
CA SER A 247 28.10 -3.02 30.34
C SER A 247 26.68 -2.74 30.83
N GLY A 248 26.52 -2.20 32.05
CA GLY A 248 25.21 -1.84 32.59
C GLY A 248 24.54 -0.68 31.86
N PHE A 249 25.31 0.35 31.44
CA PHE A 249 24.78 1.45 30.63
C PHE A 249 24.27 0.95 29.28
N TYR A 250 25.02 0.05 28.66
CA TYR A 250 24.69 -0.58 27.37
C TYR A 250 23.40 -1.40 27.42
N MET A 251 23.27 -2.24 28.46
CA MET A 251 22.05 -3.02 28.69
C MET A 251 20.83 -2.12 28.91
N ILE A 252 20.94 -1.11 29.77
CA ILE A 252 19.82 -0.20 30.06
C ILE A 252 19.45 0.62 28.83
N ALA A 253 20.42 1.13 28.06
CA ALA A 253 20.17 1.84 26.81
C ALA A 253 19.36 0.98 25.82
N MET A 254 19.77 -0.27 25.61
CA MET A 254 19.04 -1.19 24.73
C MET A 254 17.60 -1.44 25.22
N VAL A 255 17.41 -1.66 26.53
CA VAL A 255 16.07 -1.86 27.12
C VAL A 255 15.22 -0.59 27.01
N ALA A 256 15.81 0.58 27.21
CA ALA A 256 15.13 1.86 27.09
C ALA A 256 14.63 2.11 25.66
N GLY A 257 15.48 1.86 24.65
CA GLY A 257 15.07 1.94 23.25
C GLY A 257 14.00 0.91 22.87
N PHE A 258 14.02 -0.26 23.51
CA PHE A 258 13.02 -1.31 23.31
C PHE A 258 11.65 -1.01 23.96
N ALA A 259 11.62 -0.22 25.03
CA ALA A 259 10.45 -0.04 25.87
C ALA A 259 9.24 0.63 25.19
N GLU A 260 9.44 1.31 24.05
CA GLU A 260 8.39 2.07 23.35
C GLU A 260 7.15 1.21 23.01
N MET A 261 7.33 -0.01 22.49
CA MET A 261 6.19 -0.92 22.22
C MET A 261 5.90 -1.89 23.37
N LEU A 262 6.83 -2.08 24.30
CA LEU A 262 6.63 -2.97 25.45
C LEU A 262 5.56 -2.43 26.39
N ILE A 263 5.55 -1.13 26.68
CA ILE A 263 4.60 -0.52 27.62
C ILE A 263 3.14 -0.65 27.12
N PRO A 264 2.80 -0.24 25.88
CA PRO A 264 1.44 -0.40 25.36
C PRO A 264 1.01 -1.87 25.29
N ASN A 265 1.90 -2.77 24.87
CA ASN A 265 1.59 -4.20 24.77
C ASN A 265 1.25 -4.79 26.14
N ILE A 266 2.06 -4.52 27.17
CA ILE A 266 1.78 -4.97 28.54
C ILE A 266 0.46 -4.38 29.06
N MET A 267 0.24 -3.08 28.87
CA MET A 267 -1.01 -2.44 29.31
C MET A 267 -2.23 -3.05 28.62
N SER A 268 -2.17 -3.31 27.31
CA SER A 268 -3.29 -3.90 26.56
C SER A 268 -3.62 -5.32 27.04
N ASN A 269 -2.60 -6.12 27.40
CA ASN A 269 -2.80 -7.46 27.92
C ASN A 269 -3.37 -7.45 29.35
N LEU A 270 -2.88 -6.55 30.21
CA LEU A 270 -3.41 -6.39 31.57
C LEU A 270 -4.88 -5.95 31.57
N ILE A 271 -5.28 -5.08 30.64
CA ILE A 271 -6.68 -4.66 30.46
C ILE A 271 -7.54 -5.84 30.02
N LYS A 272 -7.10 -6.61 29.02
CA LYS A 272 -7.83 -7.82 28.54
C LYS A 272 -8.01 -8.87 29.64
N GLU A 273 -6.96 -9.15 30.41
CA GLU A 273 -7.06 -10.08 31.55
C GLU A 273 -8.03 -9.60 32.64
N GLY A 274 -8.11 -8.28 32.85
CA GLY A 274 -9.08 -7.68 33.77
C GLY A 274 -10.52 -7.86 33.31
N GLU A 275 -10.79 -7.68 32.01
CA GLU A 275 -12.13 -7.85 31.43
C GLU A 275 -12.60 -9.32 31.46
N GLU A 276 -11.72 -10.28 31.17
CA GLU A 276 -12.05 -11.71 31.23
C GLU A 276 -12.38 -12.17 32.66
N LYS A 277 -11.64 -11.70 33.66
CA LYS A 277 -11.95 -11.98 35.07
C LYS A 277 -13.29 -11.39 35.51
N HIS A 278 -13.69 -10.25 34.95
CA HIS A 278 -14.98 -9.64 35.28
C HIS A 278 -16.16 -10.38 34.63
N LYS A 279 -16.01 -10.90 33.41
CA LYS A 279 -17.05 -11.71 32.74
C LYS A 279 -17.28 -13.06 33.42
N ASN A 280 -16.25 -13.60 34.06
CA ASN A 280 -16.30 -14.91 34.73
C ASN A 280 -16.68 -14.86 36.21
N LYS A 281 -17.01 -13.69 36.77
CA LYS A 281 -17.57 -13.62 38.12
C LYS A 281 -19.04 -14.05 38.09
N PRO A 282 -19.45 -15.11 38.81
CA PRO A 282 -20.86 -15.49 38.89
C PRO A 282 -21.66 -14.34 39.49
N GLU A 283 -22.83 -14.05 38.91
CA GLU A 283 -23.74 -13.05 39.47
C GLU A 283 -24.12 -13.46 40.90
N PRO A 284 -24.09 -12.51 41.86
CA PRO A 284 -24.50 -12.82 43.23
C PRO A 284 -25.99 -13.15 43.25
N THR A 285 -26.29 -14.42 43.51
CA THR A 285 -27.65 -14.95 43.79
C THR A 285 -28.19 -14.48 45.12
#